data_AF-A0A6G2K0V1-F1
#
_entry.id   AF-A0A6G2K0V1-F1
#
_cell.length_a   1.000
_cell.length_b   1.000
_cell.length_c   1.000
_cell.angle_alpha   90.00
_cell.angle_beta   90.00
_cell.angle_gamma   90.00
#
_symmetry.space_group_name_H-M   'P 1'
#
loop_
_entity.id
_entity.type
_entity.pdbx_description
1 polymer ?
#
loop_
_entity_poly.entity_id
_entity_poly.type
_entity_poly.pdbx_seq_one_letter_code
_entity_poly.pdbx_strand_id
1 'polypeptide(L)' 'MAELEGVDIFVLTEEEFAQAVKATLDWAGVASYEDLEAQARSRRFSSQRASDAWFAIPPGAGRR' A
#
# COMPACT_ATOMS: atom_id res chain seq x y z
N MET A 1 -25.81 21.34 11.40
CA MET A 1 -25.36 20.75 10.12
C MET A 1 -23.85 20.62 10.23
N ALA A 2 -23.30 19.41 10.19
CA ALA A 2 -21.86 19.20 10.30
C ALA A 2 -21.25 19.40 8.90
N GLU A 3 -20.46 20.46 8.72
CA GLU A 3 -19.59 20.61 7.56
C GLU A 3 -18.50 19.55 7.66
N LEU A 4 -18.50 18.62 6.71
CA LEU A 4 -17.34 17.75 6.49
C LEU A 4 -16.28 18.64 5.84
N GLU A 5 -15.32 19.13 6.62
CA GLU A 5 -14.12 19.80 6.10
C GLU A 5 -13.48 18.90 5.03
N GLY A 6 -13.13 19.54 3.91
CA GLY A 6 -12.86 18.90 2.62
C GLY A 6 -11.87 17.74 2.70
N VAL A 7 -12.36 16.54 2.40
CA VAL A 7 -11.51 15.40 2.09
C VAL A 7 -11.02 15.59 0.66
N ASP A 8 -9.72 15.82 0.48
CA ASP A 8 -9.10 15.81 -0.85
C ASP A 8 -9.08 14.36 -1.38
N ILE A 9 -9.94 14.08 -2.35
CA ILE A 9 -10.01 12.78 -3.02
C ILE A 9 -9.17 12.85 -4.29
N PHE A 10 -8.06 12.13 -4.32
CA PHE A 10 -7.27 11.91 -5.52
C PHE A 10 -7.74 10.63 -6.22
N VAL A 11 -8.24 10.76 -7.45
CA VAL A 11 -8.57 9.62 -8.30
C VAL A 11 -7.35 9.31 -9.15
N LEU A 12 -6.74 8.16 -8.92
CA LEU A 12 -5.64 7.63 -9.73
C LEU A 12 -6.18 6.69 -10.80
N THR A 13 -5.52 6.66 -11.94
CA THR A 13 -5.69 5.57 -12.90
C THR A 13 -5.10 4.26 -12.33
N GLU A 14 -5.52 3.12 -12.90
CA GLU A 14 -4.96 1.82 -12.52
C GLU A 14 -3.44 1.76 -12.72
N GLU A 15 -2.93 2.40 -13.78
CA GLU A 15 -1.50 2.46 -14.07
C GLU A 15 -0.74 3.29 -13.03
N GLU A 16 -1.25 4.47 -12.67
CA GLU A 16 -0.65 5.31 -11.62
C GLU A 16 -0.64 4.61 -10.26
N PHE A 17 -1.74 3.91 -9.93
CA PHE A 17 -1.81 3.10 -8.72
C PHE A 17 -0.77 1.97 -8.75
N ALA A 18 -0.66 1.24 -9.86
CA ALA A 18 0.33 0.18 -10.02
C ALA A 18 1.78 0.71 -9.90
N GLN A 19 2.07 1.88 -10.49
CA GLN A 19 3.37 2.55 -10.35
C GLN A 19 3.67 2.96 -8.91
N ALA A 20 2.68 3.50 -8.19
CA ALA A 20 2.84 3.87 -6.78
C ALA A 20 3.09 2.64 -5.89
N VAL A 21 2.35 1.55 -6.10
CA VAL A 21 2.58 0.28 -5.41
C VAL A 21 3.97 -0.26 -5.69
N LYS A 22 4.39 -0.28 -6.97
CA LYS A 22 5.73 -0.71 -7.36
C LYS A 22 6.82 0.12 -6.71
N ALA A 23 6.72 1.45 -6.75
CA ALA A 23 7.68 2.34 -6.11
C ALA A 23 7.77 2.10 -4.59
N THR A 24 6.63 1.82 -3.95
CA THR A 24 6.58 1.50 -2.51
C THR A 24 7.27 0.17 -2.19
N LEU A 25 7.08 -0.86 -3.02
CA LEU A 25 7.76 -2.15 -2.87
C LEU A 25 9.27 -2.03 -3.10
N ASP A 26 9.68 -1.29 -4.13
CA ASP A 26 11.09 -1.01 -4.45
C ASP A 26 11.77 -0.28 -3.28
N TRP A 27 11.10 0.73 -2.68
CA TRP A 27 11.58 1.44 -1.48
C TRP A 27 11.68 0.53 -0.25
N ALA A 28 10.72 -0.38 -0.08
CA ALA A 28 10.69 -1.34 1.01
C ALA A 28 11.71 -2.48 0.85
N GLY A 29 12.27 -2.65 -0.34
CA GLY A 29 13.18 -3.76 -0.66
C GLY A 29 12.47 -5.12 -0.68
N VAL A 30 11.20 -5.15 -1.08
CA VAL A 30 10.35 -6.34 -1.12
C VAL A 30 10.08 -6.73 -2.57
N ALA A 31 10.19 -8.02 -2.89
CA ALA A 31 10.16 -8.48 -4.29
C ALA A 31 8.78 -8.34 -4.94
N SER A 32 7.70 -8.53 -4.17
CA SER A 32 6.34 -8.40 -4.65
C SER A 32 5.35 -8.12 -3.52
N TYR A 33 4.11 -7.78 -3.89
CA TYR A 33 3.03 -7.67 -2.91
C TYR A 33 2.72 -9.02 -2.24
N GLU A 34 2.83 -10.16 -2.94
CA GLU A 34 2.62 -11.47 -2.30
C GLU A 34 3.67 -11.78 -1.23
N ASP A 35 4.92 -11.36 -1.43
CA ASP A 35 5.97 -11.47 -0.41
C ASP A 35 5.63 -10.60 0.81
N LEU A 36 5.19 -9.36 0.57
CA LEU A 36 4.72 -8.46 1.63
C LEU A 36 3.52 -9.06 2.41
N GLU A 37 2.57 -9.66 1.70
CA GLU A 37 1.42 -10.34 2.30
C GLU A 37 1.85 -11.57 3.12
N ALA A 38 2.81 -12.36 2.63
CA ALA A 38 3.36 -13.50 3.36
C ALA A 38 4.08 -13.07 4.66
N GLN A 39 4.83 -11.97 4.62
CA GLN A 39 5.46 -11.36 5.79
C GLN A 39 4.42 -10.88 6.82
N ALA A 40 3.37 -10.21 6.35
CA ALA A 40 2.27 -9.77 7.21
C ALA A 40 1.52 -10.94 7.86
N ARG A 41 1.20 -11.99 7.09
CA ARG A 41 0.54 -13.22 7.59
C ARG A 41 1.40 -13.94 8.63
N SER A 42 2.71 -13.99 8.42
CA SER A 42 3.65 -14.60 9.38
C SER A 42 4.01 -13.68 10.57
N ARG A 43 3.51 -12.44 10.58
CA ARG A 43 3.83 -11.38 11.57
C ARG A 43 5.33 -11.11 11.68
N ARG A 44 6.07 -11.32 10.60
CA ARG A 44 7.52 -11.12 10.53
C ARG A 44 7.87 -10.39 9.25
N PHE A 45 8.19 -9.12 9.40
CA PHE A 45 8.67 -8.28 8.30
C PHE A 45 10.19 -8.38 8.17
N SER A 46 10.69 -8.32 6.95
CA SER A 46 12.12 -8.31 6.65
C SER A 46 12.80 -7.00 7.09
N SER A 47 12.03 -5.90 7.17
CA SER A 47 12.50 -4.60 7.62
C SER A 47 11.37 -3.73 8.16
N GLN A 48 11.71 -2.62 8.82
CA GLN A 48 10.71 -1.61 9.22
C GLN A 48 9.98 -1.04 7.99
N ARG A 49 10.70 -0.82 6.88
CA ARG A 49 10.09 -0.30 5.64
C ARG A 49 9.08 -1.27 5.04
N ALA A 50 9.31 -2.58 5.14
CA ALA A 50 8.33 -3.58 4.75
C ALA A 50 7.08 -3.50 5.64
N SER A 51 7.24 -3.34 6.95
CA SER A 51 6.10 -3.10 7.83
C SER A 51 5.32 -1.84 7.43
N ASP A 52 6.01 -0.74 7.16
CA ASP A 52 5.38 0.54 6.79
C ASP A 52 4.66 0.43 5.43
N ALA A 53 5.28 -0.24 4.45
CA ALA A 53 4.69 -0.49 3.14
C ALA A 53 3.40 -1.30 3.21
N TRP A 54 3.31 -2.27 4.13
CA TRP A 54 2.07 -3.03 4.35
C TRP A 54 0.92 -2.16 4.86
N PHE A 55 1.21 -1.15 5.69
CA PHE A 55 0.21 -0.18 6.12
C PHE A 55 -0.16 0.83 5.04
N ALA A 56 0.78 1.14 4.14
CA ALA A 56 0.56 2.06 3.02
C ALA A 56 -0.25 1.44 1.87
N ILE A 57 -0.16 0.12 1.68
CA ILE A 57 -0.87 -0.61 0.62
C ILE A 57 -1.95 -1.49 1.27
N PRO A 58 -3.14 -0.94 1.60
CA PRO A 58 -4.15 -1.71 2.30
C PRO A 58 -4.69 -2.86 1.42
N PRO A 59 -4.88 -4.06 2.00
CA PRO A 59 -5.46 -5.18 1.27
C PRO A 59 -6.86 -4.83 0.80
N GLY A 60 -7.06 -4.83 -0.52
CA GLY A 60 -8.35 -4.50 -1.16
C GLY A 60 -8.40 -3.16 -1.88
N ALA A 61 -7.34 -2.35 -1.87
CA ALA A 61 -7.27 -1.10 -2.65
C ALA A 61 -7.48 -1.28 -4.16
N GLY A 62 -7.27 -2.48 -4.70
CA GLY A 62 -7.52 -2.82 -6.11
C GLY A 62 -8.75 -3.71 -6.39
N ARG A 63 -9.63 -3.97 -5.42
CA ARG A 63 -10.89 -4.74 -5.63
C ARG A 63 -12.11 -3.81 -5.51
N ARG A 64 -12.40 -3.04 -6.55
CA ARG A 64 -13.74 -2.47 -6.79
C ARG A 64 -14.04 -2.45 -8.27
#